data_AF-A0A4Y3PKD6-F1
#
_entry.id   AF-A0A4Y3PKD6-F1
#
_cell.length_a   1.000
_cell.length_b   1.000
_cell.length_c   1.000
_cell.angle_alpha   90.00
_cell.angle_beta   90.00
_cell.angle_gamma   90.00
#
_symmetry.space_group_name_H-M   'P 1'
#
loop_
_entity.id
_entity.type
_entity.pdbx_description
1 polymer ?
#
loop_
_entity_poly.entity_id
_entity_poly.type
_entity_poly.pdbx_seq_one_letter_code
_entity_poly.pdbx_strand_id
1 'polypeptide(L)'
;MATGDCTLYGVHKMYMVSRAIIKNKYTGNTINSHWSYYKCRCGDLFACSGAPQLGEPILDYLTNHYMNGAGQSGIITIHVDPSDINNTSKRTLPGFDFIP
;
A
#
# COMPACT_ATOMS: atom_id res chain seq x y z
N MET A 1 13.59 8.26 -5.02
CA MET A 1 12.59 9.15 -5.62
C MET A 1 12.24 8.60 -6.99
N ALA A 2 11.13 7.87 -7.07
CA ALA A 2 10.43 7.54 -8.31
C ALA A 2 9.03 7.07 -7.89
N THR A 3 8.26 7.94 -7.22
CA THR A 3 6.80 7.89 -7.30
C THR A 3 6.46 8.35 -8.71
N GLY A 4 6.72 7.48 -9.69
CA GLY A 4 6.59 7.82 -11.11
C GLY A 4 5.16 8.26 -11.38
N ASP A 5 4.97 9.34 -12.12
CA ASP A 5 3.64 9.85 -12.43
C ASP A 5 2.75 8.77 -13.04
N CYS A 6 1.46 8.78 -12.70
CA CYS A 6 0.53 7.83 -13.27
C CYS A 6 0.43 8.07 -14.78
N THR A 7 0.85 7.10 -15.60
CA THR A 7 0.84 7.19 -17.06
C THR A 7 -0.55 7.43 -17.66
N LEU A 8 -1.62 7.20 -16.88
CA LEU A 8 -3.01 7.40 -17.29
C LEU A 8 -3.62 8.73 -16.84
N TYR A 9 -3.20 9.27 -15.68
CA TYR A 9 -3.91 10.37 -15.01
C TYR A 9 -2.99 11.45 -14.43
N GLY A 10 -1.67 11.33 -14.56
CA GLY A 10 -0.66 12.15 -13.86
C GLY A 10 -0.54 11.79 -12.38
N VAL A 11 -1.67 11.63 -11.68
CA VAL A 11 -1.75 11.20 -10.28
C VAL A 11 -2.30 9.78 -10.18
N HIS A 12 -1.74 8.96 -9.30
CA HIS A 12 -2.23 7.59 -9.07
C HIS A 12 -3.55 7.60 -8.33
N LYS A 13 -4.63 7.31 -9.05
CA LYS A 13 -5.95 7.04 -8.48
C LYS A 13 -5.97 5.66 -7.84
N MET A 14 -5.80 5.61 -6.53
CA MET A 14 -5.69 4.40 -5.72
C MET A 14 -7.07 3.96 -5.21
N TYR A 15 -7.54 2.83 -5.73
CA TYR A 15 -8.80 2.21 -5.30
C TYR A 15 -8.51 1.09 -4.33
N MET A 16 -9.24 1.02 -3.22
CA MET A 16 -9.11 -0.09 -2.28
C MET A 16 -9.60 -1.37 -2.95
N VAL A 17 -8.72 -2.36 -3.03
CA VAL A 17 -9.05 -3.68 -3.61
C VAL A 17 -9.33 -4.67 -2.50
N SER A 18 -8.52 -4.66 -1.44
CA SER A 18 -8.75 -5.53 -0.29
C SER A 18 -7.90 -5.16 0.92
N ARG A 19 -7.86 -6.03 1.93
CA ARG A 19 -6.91 -5.98 3.05
C ARG A 19 -5.62 -6.71 2.71
N ALA A 20 -4.54 -6.28 3.35
CA ALA A 20 -3.23 -6.88 3.28
C ALA A 20 -2.71 -7.30 4.66
N ILE A 21 -1.95 -8.39 4.67
CA ILE A 21 -1.17 -8.86 5.81
C ILE A 21 0.29 -8.67 5.46
N ILE A 22 0.99 -7.88 6.27
CA ILE A 22 2.42 -7.63 6.15
C ILE A 22 3.16 -8.64 7.02
N LYS A 23 4.03 -9.43 6.39
CA LYS A 23 4.93 -10.35 7.08
C LYS A 23 6.38 -9.98 6.81
N ASN A 24 7.21 -10.22 7.81
CA ASN A 24 8.64 -10.08 7.69
C ASN A 24 9.17 -11.13 6.70
N LYS A 25 9.85 -10.69 5.64
CA LYS A 25 10.37 -11.59 4.59
C LYS A 25 11.41 -12.60 5.09
N TYR A 26 12.13 -12.30 6.18
CA TYR A 26 13.18 -13.17 6.71
C TYR A 26 12.67 -14.17 7.74
N THR A 27 11.77 -13.73 8.63
CA THR A 27 11.26 -14.57 9.73
C THR A 27 9.91 -15.19 9.44
N GLY A 28 9.17 -14.69 8.45
CA GLY A 28 7.79 -15.09 8.17
C GLY A 28 6.77 -14.60 9.20
N ASN A 29 7.20 -13.88 10.24
CA ASN A 29 6.33 -13.37 11.29
C ASN A 29 5.44 -12.25 10.77
N THR A 30 4.18 -12.25 11.20
CA THR A 30 3.26 -11.15 10.92
C THR A 30 3.73 -9.88 11.63
N ILE A 31 4.01 -8.84 10.83
CA ILE A 31 4.30 -7.50 11.32
C ILE A 31 2.98 -6.81 11.65
N ASN A 32 2.03 -6.84 10.72
CA ASN A 32 0.70 -6.26 10.90
C ASN A 32 -0.29 -6.91 9.93
N SER A 33 -1.47 -7.28 10.42
CA SER A 33 -2.53 -7.93 9.64
C SER A 33 -3.63 -6.99 9.15
N HIS A 34 -3.59 -5.72 9.54
CA HIS A 34 -4.65 -4.73 9.34
C HIS A 34 -4.21 -3.64 8.36
N TRP A 35 -3.70 -4.04 7.20
CA TRP A 35 -3.37 -3.08 6.16
C TRP A 35 -4.47 -3.04 5.11
N SER A 36 -4.66 -1.87 4.51
CA SER A 36 -5.48 -1.67 3.33
C SER A 36 -4.59 -1.77 2.09
N TYR A 37 -5.07 -2.45 1.06
CA TYR A 37 -4.38 -2.67 -0.20
C TYR A 37 -5.12 -1.94 -1.32
N TYR A 38 -4.39 -1.09 -2.04
CA TYR A 38 -4.89 -0.25 -3.10
C TYR A 38 -4.18 -0.55 -4.41
N LYS A 39 -4.92 -0.36 -5.48
CA LYS A 39 -4.40 -0.52 -6.84
C LYS A 39 -4.85 0.66 -7.70
N CYS A 40 -3.91 1.22 -8.44
CA CYS A 40 -4.22 2.13 -9.52
C CYS A 40 -4.47 1.37 -10.82
N ARG A 41 -5.29 1.95 -11.70
CA ARG A 41 -5.55 1.39 -13.04
C ARG A 41 -4.30 1.31 -13.91
N CYS A 42 -3.30 2.16 -13.68
CA CYS A 42 -2.02 2.08 -14.39
C CYS A 42 -1.18 0.86 -13.98
N GLY A 43 -1.60 0.12 -12.95
CA GLY A 43 -0.90 -1.05 -12.43
C GLY A 43 -0.09 -0.78 -11.17
N ASP A 44 0.02 0.48 -10.74
CA ASP A 44 0.73 0.83 -9.50
C ASP A 44 -0.02 0.35 -8.26
N LEU A 45 0.74 0.02 -7.21
CA LEU A 45 0.24 -0.65 -6.02
C LEU A 45 0.65 0.13 -4.77
N PHE A 46 -0.27 0.20 -3.81
CA PHE A 46 -0.06 0.88 -2.55
C PHE A 46 -0.68 0.09 -1.42
N ALA A 47 -0.06 0.06 -0.25
CA ALA A 47 -0.65 -0.56 0.93
C ALA A 47 -0.28 0.26 2.16
N CYS A 48 -1.21 0.38 3.10
CA CYS A 48 -0.97 1.11 4.34
C CYS A 48 -1.75 0.57 5.53
N SER A 49 -1.27 0.79 6.75
CA SER A 49 -1.99 0.46 8.00
C SER A 49 -3.18 1.39 8.27
N GLY A 50 -3.17 2.58 7.67
CA GLY A 50 -4.25 3.55 7.77
C GLY A 50 -5.42 3.36 6.80
N ALA A 51 -6.31 4.35 6.81
CA ALA A 51 -7.48 4.43 5.93
C ALA A 51 -7.61 5.81 5.24
N PRO A 52 -6.64 6.21 4.39
CA PRO A 52 -6.65 7.51 3.72
C PRO A 52 -7.87 7.75 2.81
N GLN A 53 -8.48 6.68 2.27
CA GLN A 53 -9.74 6.74 1.53
C GLN A 53 -10.93 7.23 2.38
N LEU A 54 -10.84 7.12 3.71
CA LEU A 54 -11.82 7.64 4.67
C LEU A 54 -11.39 8.98 5.30
N GLY A 55 -10.26 9.55 4.86
CA GLY A 55 -9.68 10.76 5.45
C GLY A 55 -8.84 10.51 6.71
N GLU A 56 -8.56 9.26 7.05
CA GLU A 56 -7.66 8.88 8.16
C GLU A 56 -6.19 9.00 7.72
N PRO A 57 -5.23 9.12 8.66
CA PRO A 57 -3.81 9.12 8.32
C PRO A 57 -3.38 7.81 7.63
N ILE A 58 -2.38 7.90 6.75
CA ILE A 58 -1.80 6.75 6.04
C ILE A 58 -1.05 5.82 7.00
N LEU A 59 -0.36 6.40 7.98
CA LEU A 59 0.49 5.69 8.95
C LEU A 59 1.61 4.92 8.23
N ASP A 60 1.75 3.63 8.49
CA ASP A 60 2.76 2.79 7.87
C ASP A 60 2.33 2.45 6.46
N TYR A 61 3.22 2.56 5.48
CA TYR A 61 2.90 2.32 4.09
C TYR A 61 4.05 1.75 3.28
N LEU A 62 3.66 1.14 2.16
CA LEU A 62 4.53 0.55 1.15
C LEU A 62 4.04 0.99 -0.23
N THR A 63 4.98 1.09 -1.17
CA THR A 63 4.72 1.40 -2.59
C THR A 63 5.14 0.22 -3.47
N ASN A 64 4.73 0.28 -4.74
CA ASN A 64 4.78 -0.79 -5.76
C ASN A 64 6.03 -1.69 -5.75
N HIS A 65 7.21 -1.13 -5.48
CA HIS A 65 8.49 -1.87 -5.47
C HIS A 65 8.54 -3.08 -4.54
N TYR A 66 7.69 -3.14 -3.51
CA TYR A 66 7.74 -4.15 -2.47
C TYR A 66 6.54 -5.13 -2.50
N MET A 67 5.65 -5.02 -3.50
CA MET A 67 4.36 -5.72 -3.50
C MET A 67 4.31 -6.98 -4.37
N ASN A 68 5.32 -7.85 -4.25
CA ASN A 68 5.23 -9.24 -4.72
C ASN A 68 4.44 -10.08 -3.70
N GLY A 69 3.12 -9.81 -3.60
CA GLY A 69 2.24 -10.54 -2.69
C GLY A 69 1.48 -11.66 -3.38
N ALA A 70 1.35 -12.81 -2.70
CA ALA A 70 0.41 -13.86 -3.09
C ALA A 70 -0.96 -13.55 -2.47
N GLY A 71 -2.00 -13.45 -3.30
CA GLY A 71 -3.37 -13.28 -2.84
C GLY A 71 -4.06 -14.61 -2.62
N GLN A 72 -4.57 -14.86 -1.41
CA GLN A 72 -5.38 -16.04 -1.11
C GLN A 72 -6.66 -15.61 -0.41
N SER A 73 -7.83 -16.05 -0.91
CA SER A 73 -9.15 -15.77 -0.34
C SER A 73 -9.43 -14.29 -0.08
N GLY A 74 -9.07 -13.43 -1.04
CA GLY A 74 -9.33 -12.00 -0.96
C GLY A 74 -8.42 -11.25 0.01
N ILE A 75 -7.45 -11.87 0.70
CA ILE A 75 -6.45 -11.16 1.51
C ILE A 75 -5.10 -11.27 0.82
N ILE A 76 -4.40 -10.15 0.66
CA ILE A 76 -3.07 -10.12 0.05
C ILE A 76 -2.01 -10.28 1.15
N THR A 77 -1.17 -11.29 1.07
CA THR A 77 -0.02 -11.40 1.98
C THR A 77 1.21 -10.81 1.29
N ILE A 78 1.83 -9.81 1.90
CA ILE A 78 3.03 -9.14 1.39
C ILE A 78 4.21 -9.49 2.30
N HIS A 79 5.27 -10.01 1.70
CA HIS A 79 6.52 -10.31 2.39
C HIS A 79 7.52 -9.19 2.12
N VAL A 80 7.95 -8.51 3.18
CA VAL A 80 8.70 -7.26 3.07
C VAL A 80 9.72 -7.16 4.21
N ASP A 81 10.80 -6.43 3.97
CA ASP A 81 11.74 -6.04 5.02
C ASP A 81 11.05 -5.00 5.93
N PRO A 82 11.04 -5.16 7.26
CA PRO A 82 10.51 -4.12 8.12
C PRO A 82 11.22 -2.77 7.93
N SER A 83 12.47 -2.74 7.46
CA SER A 83 13.18 -1.49 7.14
C SER A 83 12.71 -0.80 5.85
N ASP A 84 11.96 -1.48 4.99
CA ASP A 84 11.36 -0.89 3.78
C ASP A 84 10.00 -0.21 4.07
N ILE A 85 9.44 -0.41 5.27
CA ILE A 85 8.18 0.21 5.69
C ILE A 85 8.41 1.69 5.97
N ASN A 86 7.72 2.54 5.23
CA ASN A 86 7.73 3.97 5.47
C ASN A 86 6.59 4.34 6.42
N ASN A 87 6.73 5.42 7.18
CA ASN A 87 5.68 5.92 8.06
C ASN A 87 5.37 7.39 7.77
N THR A 88 4.09 7.75 7.80
CA THR A 88 3.67 9.15 7.76
C THR A 88 2.37 9.39 8.51
N SER A 89 2.28 10.50 9.24
CA SER A 89 1.04 10.94 9.87
C SER A 89 0.14 11.76 8.93
N LYS A 90 0.55 11.93 7.67
CA LYS A 90 -0.24 12.64 6.67
C LYS A 90 -1.37 11.75 6.18
N ARG A 91 -2.46 12.39 5.77
CA ARG A 91 -3.64 11.75 5.15
C ARG A 91 -3.50 11.61 3.63
N THR A 92 -2.55 12.33 3.05
CA THR A 92 -2.29 12.37 1.62
C THR A 92 -0.81 12.09 1.36
N LEU A 93 -0.54 11.51 0.20
CA LEU A 93 0.82 11.27 -0.28
C LEU A 93 0.96 11.92 -1.66
N PRO A 94 1.97 12.79 -1.89
CA PRO A 94 2.16 13.43 -3.18
C PRO A 94 2.23 12.39 -4.31
N GLY A 95 1.43 12.60 -5.36
CA GLY A 95 1.32 11.65 -6.49
C GLY A 95 0.29 10.52 -6.30
N PHE A 96 -0.38 10.44 -5.15
CA PHE A 96 -1.43 9.45 -4.87
C PHE A 96 -2.72 10.13 -4.44
N ASP A 97 -3.83 9.69 -5.03
CA ASP A 97 -5.18 10.12 -4.72
C ASP A 97 -5.99 8.89 -4.30
N PHE A 98 -6.43 8.84 -3.04
CA PHE A 98 -7.11 7.69 -2.46
C PHE A 98 -8.62 7.86 -2.63
N ILE A 99 -9.21 6.99 -3.45
CA ILE A 99 -10.62 7.09 -3.81
C ILE A 99 -11.44 6.11 -2.94
N PRO A 100 -12.50 6.59 -2.27
CA PRO A 100 -13.41 5.74 -1.50
C PRO A 100 -14.20 4.77 -2.37
#